data_AF-A0A831JN67-F1
#
_entry.id   AF-A0A831JN67-F1
#
_cell.length_a   1.000
_cell.length_b   1.000
_cell.length_c   1.000
_cell.angle_alpha   90.00
_cell.angle_beta   90.00
_cell.angle_gamma   90.00
#
_symmetry.space_group_name_H-M   'P 1'
#
loop_
_entity.id
_entity.type
_entity.pdbx_description
1 polymer ?
#
loop_
_entity_poly.entity_id
_entity_poly.type
_entity_poly.pdbx_seq_one_letter_code
_entity_poly.pdbx_strand_id
1 'polypeptide(L)'
;KRKMLTFVVAGAGFTGIETAGELMEWTKSLCDKYHLDHNDVKIMVIEALNTILPNLNAKLANKAAKFLAKKGVEVLTNAPIVEVAKDYIVLKDGRKIETKTLIWTCGVQGNKCVENFGLELGRRSRVQTNEYMQAVGKENIYVIGDLAYYELDGKPIPQIVETALQSAETVVHNIVADIKGGEKQPFKPKYHGFMVSIGSRYAVAELMGVSLTGFLAMAMKHLVNMHYLFGVAGFNAVLSYIYHEFFEIKNNRSILGGHIAAHIPIFWLVLLRIYVGALWLIEGINKIQQGWLDPTKIFIITTSDVSGATAKAGEAATAAQTLQPLLKEPPAFYKWFMDTFVAPHAFLFQAMVVLAEVAIGLALIAGLFTVLASAGSIFLALNFILSAMADKSILWYIFAAIALMGGAGRAFGLDYYVIPWIKNWWKKTSFARKTYLYIS
;
A
#
# COMPACT_ATOMS: atom_id res chain seq x y z
N LYS A 1 9.78 -26.35 -29.48
CA LYS A 1 10.21 -25.55 -28.31
C LYS A 1 9.91 -24.06 -28.49
N ARG A 2 10.55 -23.38 -29.46
CA ARG A 2 10.41 -21.93 -29.73
C ARG A 2 8.98 -21.40 -29.71
N LYS A 3 8.06 -21.96 -30.49
CA LYS A 3 6.64 -21.53 -30.51
C LYS A 3 5.90 -21.59 -29.17
N MET A 4 6.35 -22.41 -28.21
CA MET A 4 5.75 -22.48 -26.86
C MET A 4 6.31 -21.42 -25.91
N LEU A 5 7.47 -20.84 -26.24
CA LEU A 5 8.16 -19.80 -25.47
C LEU A 5 8.06 -18.42 -26.14
N THR A 6 7.41 -18.33 -27.30
CA THR A 6 6.96 -17.08 -27.91
C THR A 6 5.58 -16.73 -27.35
N PHE A 7 5.46 -15.55 -26.75
CA PHE A 7 4.21 -14.98 -26.26
C PHE A 7 3.90 -13.71 -27.06
N VAL A 8 2.70 -13.66 -27.63
CA VAL A 8 2.26 -12.51 -28.42
C VAL A 8 1.12 -11.81 -27.70
N VAL A 9 1.28 -10.51 -27.45
CA VAL A 9 0.23 -9.61 -27.00
C VAL A 9 -0.20 -8.77 -28.19
N ALA A 10 -1.43 -8.97 -28.65
CA ALA A 10 -2.01 -8.17 -29.73
C ALA A 10 -2.66 -6.91 -29.14
N GLY A 11 -2.29 -5.75 -29.66
CA GLY A 11 -2.69 -4.43 -29.17
C GLY A 11 -1.64 -3.82 -28.23
N ALA A 12 -1.27 -2.58 -28.48
CA ALA A 12 -0.36 -1.77 -27.67
C ALA A 12 -1.07 -0.60 -26.98
N GLY A 13 -2.37 -0.77 -26.68
CA GLY A 13 -3.11 0.08 -25.75
C GLY A 13 -2.72 -0.17 -24.29
N PHE A 14 -3.45 0.43 -23.35
CA PHE A 14 -3.18 0.31 -21.91
C PHE A 14 -3.05 -1.14 -21.45
N THR A 15 -4.08 -1.95 -21.68
CA THR A 15 -4.13 -3.36 -21.28
C THR A 15 -3.01 -4.19 -21.89
N GLY A 16 -2.69 -3.98 -23.17
CA GLY A 16 -1.64 -4.75 -23.85
C GLY A 16 -0.25 -4.46 -23.30
N ILE A 17 0.05 -3.18 -23.06
CA ILE A 17 1.35 -2.78 -22.50
C ILE A 17 1.51 -3.23 -21.05
N GLU A 18 0.46 -3.12 -20.23
CA GLU A 18 0.48 -3.65 -18.85
C GLU A 18 0.67 -5.17 -18.85
N THR A 19 -0.07 -5.89 -19.69
CA THR A 19 0.05 -7.34 -19.84
C THR A 19 1.45 -7.76 -20.25
N ALA A 20 2.04 -7.09 -21.25
CA ALA A 20 3.40 -7.37 -21.70
C ALA A 20 4.44 -7.10 -20.62
N GLY A 21 4.28 -6.02 -19.85
CA GLY A 21 5.14 -5.69 -18.72
C GLY A 21 5.07 -6.72 -17.59
N GLU A 22 3.88 -7.17 -17.22
CA GLU A 22 3.72 -8.23 -16.21
C GLU A 22 4.28 -9.56 -16.69
N LEU A 23 4.04 -9.91 -17.96
CA LEU A 23 4.55 -11.15 -18.55
C LEU A 23 6.08 -11.17 -18.61
N MET A 24 6.71 -10.04 -18.92
CA MET A 24 8.17 -9.87 -18.93
C MET A 24 8.82 -10.13 -17.57
N GLU A 25 8.14 -9.81 -16.46
CA GLU A 25 8.64 -10.13 -15.12
C GLU A 25 8.29 -11.56 -14.72
N TRP A 26 7.07 -12.01 -15.01
CA TRP A 26 6.59 -13.31 -14.60
C TRP A 26 7.31 -14.46 -15.29
N THR A 27 7.60 -14.33 -16.59
CA THR A 27 8.34 -15.32 -17.37
C THR A 27 9.70 -15.64 -16.77
N LYS A 28 10.36 -14.68 -16.10
CA LYS A 28 11.63 -14.94 -15.41
C LYS A 28 11.49 -15.98 -14.31
N SER A 29 10.51 -15.78 -13.43
CA SER A 29 10.23 -16.74 -12.36
C SER A 29 9.78 -18.10 -12.91
N LEU A 30 9.08 -18.12 -14.04
CA LEU A 30 8.69 -19.37 -14.71
C LEU A 30 9.91 -20.10 -15.29
N CYS A 31 10.85 -19.38 -15.92
CA CYS A 31 12.08 -19.97 -16.43
C CYS A 31 12.91 -20.60 -15.31
N ASP A 32 13.05 -19.92 -14.17
CA ASP A 32 13.76 -20.47 -13.01
C ASP A 32 13.07 -21.74 -12.48
N LYS A 33 11.73 -21.73 -12.40
CA LYS A 33 10.93 -22.88 -11.93
C LYS A 33 11.01 -24.09 -12.86
N TYR A 34 11.04 -23.87 -14.17
CA TYR A 34 11.05 -24.94 -15.18
C TYR A 34 12.44 -25.21 -15.77
N HIS A 35 13.49 -24.61 -15.19
CA HIS A 35 14.88 -24.75 -15.62
C HIS A 35 15.09 -24.44 -17.12
N LEU A 36 14.48 -23.36 -17.59
CA LEU A 36 14.61 -22.86 -18.96
C LEU A 36 15.59 -21.69 -19.03
N ASP A 37 16.31 -21.56 -20.15
CA ASP A 37 17.09 -20.35 -20.42
C ASP A 37 16.13 -19.19 -20.69
N HIS A 38 16.34 -18.06 -20.01
CA HIS A 38 15.57 -16.84 -20.19
C HIS A 38 15.69 -16.30 -21.63
N ASN A 39 16.80 -16.56 -22.31
CA ASN A 39 17.02 -16.12 -23.69
C ASN A 39 16.17 -16.90 -24.71
N ASP A 40 15.63 -18.06 -24.34
CA ASP A 40 14.71 -18.82 -25.20
C ASP A 40 13.31 -18.20 -25.24
N VAL A 41 12.97 -17.33 -24.28
CA VAL A 41 11.66 -16.68 -24.18
C VAL A 41 11.61 -15.44 -25.06
N LYS A 42 10.54 -15.36 -25.86
CA LYS A 42 10.28 -14.22 -26.73
C LYS A 42 8.93 -13.60 -26.37
N ILE A 43 8.91 -12.31 -26.05
CA ILE A 43 7.67 -11.57 -25.80
C ILE A 43 7.53 -10.51 -26.90
N MET A 44 6.39 -10.51 -27.58
CA MET A 44 6.09 -9.60 -28.68
C MET A 44 4.80 -8.83 -28.39
N VAL A 45 4.82 -7.51 -28.58
CA VAL A 45 3.63 -6.66 -28.64
C VAL A 45 3.41 -6.26 -30.09
N ILE A 46 2.23 -6.53 -30.63
CA ILE A 46 1.91 -6.29 -32.04
C ILE A 46 0.76 -5.30 -32.13
N GLU A 47 0.98 -4.18 -32.81
CA GLU A 47 0.05 -3.06 -32.93
C GLU A 47 -0.18 -2.71 -34.40
N ALA A 48 -1.45 -2.50 -34.77
CA ALA A 48 -1.84 -2.10 -36.11
C ALA A 48 -1.50 -0.62 -36.38
N LEU A 49 -1.61 0.24 -35.37
CA LEU A 49 -1.26 1.65 -35.43
C LEU A 49 0.26 1.87 -35.46
N ASN A 50 0.66 3.09 -35.80
CA ASN A 50 2.06 3.48 -35.90
C ASN A 50 2.75 3.72 -34.53
N THR A 51 1.97 3.87 -33.45
CA THR A 51 2.45 4.15 -32.10
C THR A 51 1.79 3.26 -31.06
N ILE A 52 2.50 3.02 -29.96
CA ILE A 52 1.91 2.46 -28.74
C ILE A 52 1.24 3.56 -27.92
N LEU A 53 0.31 3.17 -27.04
CA LEU A 53 -0.35 4.06 -26.08
C LEU A 53 -0.85 5.37 -26.73
N PRO A 54 -1.69 5.30 -27.79
CA PRO A 54 -2.07 6.48 -28.58
C PRO A 54 -2.82 7.56 -27.79
N ASN A 55 -3.34 7.21 -26.61
CA ASN A 55 -4.05 8.11 -25.70
C ASN A 55 -3.12 8.86 -24.72
N LEU A 56 -1.82 8.56 -24.72
CA LEU A 56 -0.81 9.30 -23.97
C LEU A 56 -0.05 10.24 -24.90
N ASN A 57 0.54 11.28 -24.35
CA ASN A 57 1.48 12.09 -25.11
C ASN A 57 2.67 11.26 -25.65
N ALA A 58 3.17 11.67 -26.82
CA ALA A 58 4.22 10.95 -27.55
C ALA A 58 5.51 10.77 -26.72
N LYS A 59 5.82 11.69 -25.80
CA LYS A 59 7.00 11.60 -24.94
C LYS A 59 6.89 10.44 -23.95
N LEU A 60 5.71 10.22 -23.36
CA LEU A 60 5.45 9.09 -22.47
C LEU A 60 5.42 7.76 -23.24
N ALA A 61 4.75 7.72 -24.40
CA ALA A 61 4.74 6.55 -25.27
C ALA A 61 6.16 6.11 -25.67
N ASN A 62 7.01 7.06 -26.06
CA ASN A 62 8.42 6.78 -26.40
C ASN A 62 9.22 6.26 -25.20
N LYS A 63 8.97 6.78 -23.99
CA LYS A 63 9.62 6.27 -22.76
C LYS A 63 9.17 4.84 -22.45
N ALA A 64 7.90 4.51 -22.63
CA ALA A 64 7.37 3.16 -22.47
C ALA A 64 8.02 2.19 -23.48
N ALA A 65 8.08 2.57 -24.76
CA ALA A 65 8.70 1.76 -25.81
C ALA A 65 10.19 1.49 -25.54
N LYS A 66 10.95 2.53 -25.14
CA LYS A 66 12.37 2.38 -24.76
C LYS A 66 12.55 1.44 -23.56
N PHE A 67 11.65 1.50 -22.58
CA PHE A 67 11.72 0.63 -21.40
C PHE A 67 11.46 -0.84 -21.78
N LEU A 68 10.40 -1.10 -22.57
CA LEU A 68 10.07 -2.44 -23.09
C LEU A 68 11.23 -3.03 -23.90
N ALA A 69 11.79 -2.26 -24.84
CA ALA A 69 12.93 -2.68 -25.66
C ALA A 69 14.16 -3.00 -24.80
N LYS A 70 14.48 -2.16 -23.80
CA LYS A 70 15.58 -2.41 -22.85
C LYS A 70 15.40 -3.71 -22.07
N LYS A 71 14.17 -4.20 -21.92
CA LYS A 71 13.85 -5.43 -21.21
C LYS A 71 13.65 -6.64 -22.14
N GLY A 72 13.92 -6.50 -23.43
CA GLY A 72 13.84 -7.58 -24.41
C GLY A 72 12.43 -7.86 -24.94
N VAL A 73 11.47 -6.96 -24.71
CA VAL A 73 10.14 -7.06 -25.34
C VAL A 73 10.21 -6.44 -26.74
N GLU A 74 9.88 -7.22 -27.76
CA GLU A 74 9.80 -6.75 -29.14
C GLU A 74 8.45 -6.05 -29.38
N VAL A 75 8.48 -4.79 -29.80
CA VAL A 75 7.27 -4.04 -30.13
C VAL A 75 7.22 -3.82 -31.65
N LEU A 76 6.20 -4.37 -32.30
CA LEU A 76 5.95 -4.22 -33.74
C LEU A 76 4.73 -3.32 -33.95
N THR A 77 4.96 -2.09 -34.39
CA THR A 77 3.90 -1.18 -34.84
C THR A 77 3.70 -1.29 -36.36
N ASN A 78 2.62 -0.70 -36.89
CA ASN A 78 2.22 -0.83 -38.30
C ASN A 78 2.10 -2.29 -38.75
N ALA A 79 1.70 -3.18 -37.83
CA ALA A 79 1.68 -4.62 -38.02
C ALA A 79 0.28 -5.20 -37.75
N PRO A 80 -0.74 -4.89 -38.58
CA PRO A 80 -2.08 -5.45 -38.38
C PRO A 80 -2.06 -6.97 -38.51
N ILE A 81 -2.65 -7.67 -37.54
CA ILE A 81 -2.88 -9.12 -37.61
C ILE A 81 -4.10 -9.38 -38.50
N VAL A 82 -3.94 -10.23 -39.50
CA VAL A 82 -5.00 -10.57 -40.48
C VAL A 82 -5.51 -12.00 -40.35
N GLU A 83 -4.74 -12.89 -39.73
CA GLU A 83 -5.13 -14.28 -39.48
C GLU A 83 -4.61 -14.74 -38.11
N VAL A 84 -5.44 -15.48 -37.39
CA VAL A 84 -5.07 -16.21 -36.16
C VAL A 84 -5.34 -17.69 -36.39
N ALA A 85 -4.27 -18.49 -36.38
CA ALA A 85 -4.35 -19.93 -36.49
C ALA A 85 -3.98 -20.61 -35.15
N LYS A 86 -4.01 -21.94 -35.13
CA LYS A 86 -3.79 -22.75 -33.91
C LYS A 86 -2.40 -22.54 -33.28
N ASP A 87 -1.36 -22.32 -34.08
CA ASP A 87 0.02 -22.19 -33.60
C ASP A 87 0.82 -21.09 -34.31
N TYR A 88 0.14 -20.16 -34.98
CA TYR A 88 0.74 -18.98 -35.59
C TYR A 88 -0.28 -17.86 -35.79
N ILE A 89 0.22 -16.66 -36.07
CA ILE A 89 -0.54 -15.53 -36.61
C ILE A 89 0.10 -15.02 -37.91
N VAL A 90 -0.69 -14.35 -38.75
CA VAL A 90 -0.23 -13.72 -39.99
C VAL A 90 -0.45 -12.22 -39.90
N LEU A 91 0.59 -11.46 -40.24
CA LEU A 91 0.54 -10.00 -40.35
C LEU A 91 0.16 -9.57 -41.77
N LYS A 92 -0.38 -8.37 -41.93
CA LYS A 92 -0.82 -7.83 -43.22
C LYS A 92 0.29 -7.78 -44.28
N ASP A 93 1.55 -7.68 -43.86
CA ASP A 93 2.72 -7.69 -44.74
C ASP A 93 3.21 -9.11 -45.11
N GLY A 94 2.46 -10.15 -44.74
CA GLY A 94 2.76 -11.54 -45.05
C GLY A 94 3.66 -12.24 -44.01
N ARG A 95 4.21 -11.53 -43.02
CA ARG A 95 5.03 -12.17 -41.98
C ARG A 95 4.18 -13.12 -41.14
N LYS A 96 4.69 -14.34 -40.95
CA LYS A 96 4.12 -15.38 -40.10
C LYS A 96 4.87 -15.47 -38.78
N ILE A 97 4.18 -15.35 -37.65
CA ILE A 97 4.76 -15.43 -36.30
C ILE A 97 4.23 -16.68 -35.62
N GLU A 98 5.12 -17.64 -35.34
CA GLU A 98 4.76 -18.86 -34.61
C GLU A 98 4.61 -18.59 -33.11
N THR A 99 3.45 -18.93 -32.56
CA THR A 99 3.15 -18.78 -31.14
C THR A 99 2.05 -19.76 -30.74
N LYS A 100 2.15 -20.32 -29.53
CA LYS A 100 1.06 -21.04 -28.87
C LYS A 100 0.30 -20.20 -27.86
N THR A 101 0.74 -18.96 -27.63
CA THR A 101 0.11 -18.04 -26.67
C THR A 101 -0.11 -16.70 -27.35
N LEU A 102 -1.36 -16.44 -27.73
CA LEU A 102 -1.84 -15.14 -28.20
C LEU A 102 -2.76 -14.54 -27.14
N ILE A 103 -2.46 -13.33 -26.69
CA ILE A 103 -3.28 -12.55 -25.77
C ILE A 103 -3.86 -11.38 -26.54
N TRP A 104 -5.18 -11.33 -26.69
CA TRP A 104 -5.86 -10.31 -27.49
C TRP A 104 -6.31 -9.13 -26.62
N THR A 105 -5.78 -7.93 -26.89
CA THR A 105 -6.09 -6.69 -26.17
C THR A 105 -6.46 -5.53 -27.10
N CYS A 106 -6.76 -5.82 -28.38
CA CYS A 106 -7.01 -4.81 -29.42
C CYS A 106 -8.36 -4.08 -29.32
N GLY A 107 -9.21 -4.43 -28.36
CA GLY A 107 -10.50 -3.77 -28.17
C GLY A 107 -11.51 -4.61 -27.42
N VAL A 108 -12.47 -3.90 -26.82
CA VAL A 108 -13.62 -4.47 -26.12
C VAL A 108 -14.91 -4.03 -26.80
N GLN A 109 -15.99 -4.74 -26.51
CA GLN A 109 -17.35 -4.46 -26.96
C GLN A 109 -18.31 -4.64 -25.78
N GLY A 110 -19.49 -4.04 -25.87
CA GLY A 110 -20.53 -4.25 -24.87
C GLY A 110 -21.00 -5.71 -24.85
N ASN A 111 -21.60 -6.12 -23.73
CA ASN A 111 -22.10 -7.48 -23.57
C ASN A 111 -23.28 -7.72 -24.53
N LYS A 112 -23.12 -8.68 -25.46
CA LYS A 112 -24.12 -9.02 -26.49
C LYS A 112 -25.50 -9.40 -25.95
N CYS A 113 -25.62 -9.76 -24.67
CA CYS A 113 -26.93 -10.04 -24.06
C CYS A 113 -27.93 -8.89 -24.27
N VAL A 114 -27.44 -7.64 -24.35
CA VAL A 114 -28.30 -6.46 -24.57
C VAL A 114 -28.99 -6.42 -25.94
N GLU A 115 -28.49 -7.16 -26.92
CA GLU A 115 -29.10 -7.26 -28.26
C GLU A 115 -30.51 -7.87 -28.21
N ASN A 116 -30.80 -8.66 -27.18
CA ASN A 116 -32.09 -9.31 -26.99
C ASN A 116 -33.09 -8.47 -26.16
N PHE A 117 -32.70 -7.28 -25.69
CA PHE A 117 -33.54 -6.48 -24.78
C PHE A 117 -34.42 -5.44 -25.50
N GLY A 118 -34.38 -5.40 -26.83
CA GLY A 118 -35.13 -4.40 -27.61
C GLY A 118 -34.70 -2.95 -27.31
N LEU A 119 -33.45 -2.78 -26.89
CA LEU A 119 -32.84 -1.48 -26.62
C LEU A 119 -32.13 -0.96 -27.88
N GLU A 120 -32.13 0.35 -28.06
CA GLU A 120 -31.34 0.97 -29.12
C GLU A 120 -29.85 0.77 -28.83
N LEU A 121 -29.12 0.24 -29.82
CA LEU A 121 -27.69 -0.02 -29.70
C LEU A 121 -26.90 1.03 -30.46
N GLY A 122 -25.90 1.58 -29.79
CA GLY A 122 -24.83 2.35 -30.41
C GLY A 122 -23.75 1.45 -31.00
N ARG A 123 -22.52 1.98 -31.10
CA ARG A 123 -21.40 1.25 -31.69
C ARG A 123 -20.91 0.14 -30.76
N ARG A 124 -20.48 -0.99 -31.35
CA ARG A 124 -19.84 -2.13 -30.66
C ARG A 124 -20.71 -2.75 -29.54
N SER A 125 -21.99 -3.01 -29.83
CA SER A 125 -22.95 -3.64 -28.91
C SER A 125 -23.09 -2.92 -27.55
N ARG A 126 -22.94 -1.59 -27.55
CA ARG A 126 -23.21 -0.72 -26.40
C ARG A 126 -24.61 -0.16 -26.53
N VAL A 127 -25.32 0.06 -25.43
CA VAL A 127 -26.67 0.62 -25.42
C VAL A 127 -26.60 2.14 -25.56
N GLN A 128 -27.33 2.70 -26.52
CA GLN A 128 -27.43 4.15 -26.70
C GLN A 128 -28.14 4.79 -25.50
N THR A 129 -27.49 5.78 -24.87
CA THR A 129 -28.05 6.51 -23.73
C THR A 129 -28.25 8.00 -24.01
N ASN A 130 -29.18 8.61 -23.29
CA ASN A 130 -29.33 10.07 -23.22
C ASN A 130 -28.38 10.70 -22.18
N GLU A 131 -28.47 12.02 -21.98
CA GLU A 131 -27.64 12.75 -21.01
C GLU A 131 -27.84 12.32 -19.55
N TYR A 132 -28.97 11.70 -19.21
CA TYR A 132 -29.28 11.22 -17.86
C TYR A 132 -28.85 9.77 -17.62
N MET A 133 -28.10 9.17 -18.56
CA MET A 133 -27.69 7.77 -18.59
C MET A 133 -28.87 6.79 -18.68
N GLN A 134 -30.01 7.22 -19.23
CA GLN A 134 -31.14 6.35 -19.54
C GLN A 134 -31.00 5.80 -20.96
N ALA A 135 -31.47 4.58 -21.20
CA ALA A 135 -31.57 4.05 -22.55
C ALA A 135 -32.53 4.91 -23.40
N VAL A 136 -32.13 5.21 -24.63
CA VAL A 136 -32.95 6.05 -25.53
C VAL A 136 -34.33 5.42 -25.73
N GLY A 137 -35.38 6.23 -25.55
CA GLY A 137 -36.78 5.80 -25.63
C GLY A 137 -37.30 5.02 -24.41
N LYS A 138 -36.51 4.87 -23.34
CA LYS A 138 -36.89 4.11 -22.12
C LYS A 138 -36.45 4.83 -20.85
N GLU A 139 -37.34 5.62 -20.25
CA GLU A 139 -37.01 6.45 -19.08
C GLU A 139 -36.74 5.63 -17.79
N ASN A 140 -37.28 4.42 -17.69
CA ASN A 140 -37.13 3.54 -16.53
C ASN A 140 -35.91 2.59 -16.62
N ILE A 141 -35.08 2.73 -17.65
CA ILE A 141 -33.91 1.87 -17.87
C ILE A 141 -32.66 2.73 -17.87
N TYR A 142 -31.76 2.48 -16.94
CA TYR A 142 -30.47 3.14 -16.83
C TYR A 142 -29.33 2.22 -17.25
N VAL A 143 -28.30 2.78 -17.87
CA VAL A 143 -27.12 2.04 -18.34
C VAL A 143 -25.86 2.77 -17.88
N ILE A 144 -24.91 2.02 -17.33
CA ILE A 144 -23.65 2.56 -16.77
C ILE A 144 -22.44 1.82 -17.34
N GLY A 145 -21.26 2.41 -17.13
CA GLY A 145 -19.97 1.79 -17.44
C GLY A 145 -19.83 1.38 -18.91
N ASP A 146 -19.18 0.24 -19.13
CA ASP A 146 -18.78 -0.20 -20.48
C ASP A 146 -19.95 -0.50 -21.43
N LEU A 147 -21.16 -0.69 -20.89
CA LEU A 147 -22.38 -0.90 -21.67
C LEU A 147 -22.98 0.40 -22.20
N ALA A 148 -22.75 1.54 -21.54
CA ALA A 148 -23.34 2.81 -21.96
C ALA A 148 -22.63 3.35 -23.20
N TYR A 149 -23.38 3.74 -24.22
CA TYR A 149 -22.90 4.53 -25.34
C TYR A 149 -23.51 5.93 -25.26
N TYR A 150 -22.64 6.90 -24.98
CA TYR A 150 -22.98 8.32 -24.95
C TYR A 150 -21.85 9.09 -25.62
N GLU A 151 -22.19 10.10 -26.41
CA GLU A 151 -21.21 10.98 -27.04
C GLU A 151 -21.19 12.33 -26.35
N LEU A 152 -19.99 12.74 -25.93
CA LEU A 152 -19.69 14.08 -25.43
C LEU A 152 -18.78 14.75 -26.46
N ASP A 153 -19.18 15.92 -26.95
CA ASP A 153 -18.43 16.68 -27.96
C ASP A 153 -18.06 15.84 -29.20
N GLY A 154 -18.99 14.99 -29.65
CA GLY A 154 -18.81 14.08 -30.80
C GLY A 154 -17.86 12.91 -30.54
N LYS A 155 -17.46 12.67 -29.30
CA LYS A 155 -16.60 11.54 -28.90
C LYS A 155 -17.34 10.59 -27.96
N PRO A 156 -17.29 9.28 -28.21
CA PRO A 156 -17.89 8.32 -27.29
C PRO A 156 -17.15 8.35 -25.96
N ILE A 157 -17.89 8.25 -24.86
CA ILE A 157 -17.31 8.11 -23.53
C ILE A 157 -16.39 6.88 -23.47
N PRO A 158 -15.20 6.97 -22.84
CA PRO A 158 -14.26 5.87 -22.73
C PRO A 158 -14.79 4.74 -21.84
N GLN A 159 -14.32 3.53 -22.08
CA GLN A 159 -14.64 2.33 -21.29
C GLN A 159 -13.58 2.16 -20.19
N ILE A 160 -13.72 2.96 -19.13
CA ILE A 160 -12.79 3.03 -17.99
C ILE A 160 -13.52 3.06 -16.66
N VAL A 161 -12.80 2.73 -15.58
CA VAL A 161 -13.33 2.72 -14.21
C VAL A 161 -13.96 4.06 -13.81
N GLU A 162 -13.31 5.19 -14.15
CA GLU A 162 -13.86 6.53 -13.85
C GLU A 162 -15.23 6.75 -14.51
N THR A 163 -15.41 6.30 -15.75
CA THR A 163 -16.71 6.39 -16.44
C THR A 163 -17.75 5.53 -15.74
N ALA A 164 -17.40 4.31 -15.32
CA ALA A 164 -18.32 3.44 -14.59
C ALA A 164 -18.77 4.05 -13.26
N LEU A 165 -17.83 4.62 -12.48
CA LEU A 165 -18.14 5.27 -11.21
C LEU A 165 -19.00 6.52 -11.39
N GLN A 166 -18.58 7.44 -12.28
CA GLN A 166 -19.27 8.72 -12.47
C GLN A 166 -20.65 8.54 -13.12
N SER A 167 -20.80 7.56 -14.03
CA SER A 167 -22.13 7.23 -14.57
C SER A 167 -23.03 6.60 -13.51
N ALA A 168 -22.49 5.77 -12.62
CA ALA A 168 -23.25 5.23 -11.48
C ALA A 168 -23.71 6.34 -10.52
N GLU A 169 -22.85 7.30 -10.17
CA GLU A 169 -23.22 8.45 -9.34
C GLU A 169 -24.38 9.25 -9.95
N THR A 170 -24.31 9.50 -11.26
CA THR A 170 -25.37 10.20 -12.01
C THR A 170 -26.68 9.41 -12.00
N VAL A 171 -26.60 8.09 -12.26
CA VAL A 171 -27.77 7.21 -12.27
C VAL A 171 -28.41 7.12 -10.89
N VAL A 172 -27.63 7.01 -9.81
CA VAL A 172 -28.16 6.98 -8.43
C VAL A 172 -28.91 8.26 -8.11
N HIS A 173 -28.35 9.44 -8.44
CA HIS A 173 -29.06 10.71 -8.26
C HIS A 173 -30.37 10.74 -9.04
N ASN A 174 -30.35 10.32 -10.31
CA ASN A 174 -31.51 10.34 -11.19
C ASN A 174 -32.60 9.35 -10.78
N ILE A 175 -32.24 8.17 -10.28
CA ILE A 175 -33.20 7.21 -9.71
C ILE A 175 -33.87 7.80 -8.47
N VAL A 176 -33.10 8.45 -7.59
CA VAL A 176 -33.67 9.10 -6.39
C VAL A 176 -34.60 10.25 -6.79
N ALA A 177 -34.23 11.02 -7.81
CA ALA A 177 -35.06 12.07 -8.37
C ALA A 177 -36.38 11.51 -8.92
N ASP A 178 -36.34 10.41 -9.69
CA ASP A 178 -37.54 9.75 -10.21
C ASP A 178 -38.47 9.25 -9.11
N ILE A 179 -37.92 8.69 -8.03
CA ILE A 179 -38.73 8.19 -6.90
C ILE A 179 -39.39 9.33 -6.13
N LYS A 180 -38.69 10.46 -5.97
CA LYS A 180 -39.13 11.59 -5.13
C LYS A 180 -39.82 12.71 -5.90
N GLY A 181 -39.87 12.65 -7.23
CA GLY A 181 -40.33 13.73 -8.09
C GLY A 181 -39.39 14.95 -8.11
N GLY A 182 -38.08 14.72 -7.99
CA GLY A 182 -37.05 15.76 -8.03
C GLY A 182 -36.45 15.99 -9.43
N GLU A 183 -35.49 16.91 -9.52
CA GLU A 183 -34.80 17.22 -10.78
C GLU A 183 -33.63 16.25 -11.07
N LYS A 184 -33.57 15.77 -12.31
CA LYS A 184 -32.48 14.93 -12.82
C LYS A 184 -31.25 15.77 -13.12
N GLN A 185 -30.08 15.14 -13.03
CA GLN A 185 -28.79 15.73 -13.35
C GLN A 185 -28.19 15.07 -14.61
N PRO A 186 -27.71 15.88 -15.57
CA PRO A 186 -27.02 15.35 -16.74
C PRO A 186 -25.61 14.85 -16.38
N PHE A 187 -25.18 13.81 -17.08
CA PHE A 187 -23.85 13.21 -16.94
C PHE A 187 -22.77 14.16 -17.46
N LYS A 188 -21.91 14.62 -16.54
CA LYS A 188 -20.78 15.53 -16.85
C LYS A 188 -19.49 14.93 -16.31
N PRO A 189 -18.85 14.00 -17.04
CA PRO A 189 -17.67 13.33 -16.54
C PRO A 189 -16.45 14.25 -16.49
N LYS A 190 -15.59 14.01 -15.51
CA LYS A 190 -14.27 14.62 -15.38
C LYS A 190 -13.22 13.51 -15.28
N TYR A 191 -12.43 13.36 -16.32
CA TYR A 191 -11.38 12.34 -16.36
C TYR A 191 -10.06 12.90 -15.85
N HIS A 192 -9.42 12.19 -14.91
CA HIS A 192 -8.23 12.70 -14.22
C HIS A 192 -6.91 12.35 -14.95
N GLY A 193 -6.96 11.41 -15.88
CA GLY A 193 -5.84 11.05 -16.75
C GLY A 193 -5.64 9.54 -16.86
N PHE A 194 -4.48 9.12 -17.36
CA PHE A 194 -4.18 7.71 -17.60
C PHE A 194 -2.84 7.32 -16.99
N MET A 195 -2.78 6.10 -16.47
CA MET A 195 -1.58 5.52 -15.88
C MET A 195 -1.41 4.10 -16.42
N VAL A 196 -0.19 3.76 -16.81
CA VAL A 196 0.15 2.47 -17.42
C VAL A 196 1.37 1.93 -16.70
N SER A 197 1.22 0.80 -16.00
CA SER A 197 2.38 0.08 -15.46
C SER A 197 3.04 -0.79 -16.54
N ILE A 198 4.33 -1.04 -16.40
CA ILE A 198 5.10 -1.93 -17.25
C ILE A 198 5.90 -2.84 -16.34
N GLY A 199 5.22 -3.90 -15.90
CA GLY A 199 5.66 -4.69 -14.76
C GLY A 199 5.49 -3.91 -13.46
N SER A 200 6.08 -4.45 -12.41
CA SER A 200 5.90 -3.94 -11.06
C SER A 200 6.81 -2.78 -10.66
N ARG A 201 7.77 -2.41 -11.51
CA ARG A 201 8.82 -1.44 -11.17
C ARG A 201 8.87 -0.20 -12.05
N TYR A 202 8.00 -0.09 -13.05
CA TYR A 202 8.00 1.05 -13.96
C TYR A 202 6.58 1.39 -14.41
N ALA A 203 6.28 2.68 -14.50
CA ALA A 203 5.03 3.17 -15.08
C ALA A 203 5.26 4.47 -15.85
N VAL A 204 4.29 4.79 -16.70
CA VAL A 204 4.11 6.11 -17.30
C VAL A 204 2.71 6.61 -16.94
N ALA A 205 2.61 7.90 -16.63
CA ALA A 205 1.36 8.50 -16.19
C ALA A 205 1.22 9.92 -16.75
N GLU A 206 0.00 10.25 -17.17
CA GLU A 206 -0.41 11.58 -17.58
C GLU A 206 -1.66 11.95 -16.79
N LEU A 207 -1.52 12.91 -15.86
CA LEU A 207 -2.55 13.27 -14.91
C LEU A 207 -2.75 14.78 -14.94
N MET A 208 -3.93 15.24 -15.35
CA MET A 208 -4.28 16.67 -15.41
C MET A 208 -3.20 17.56 -16.07
N GLY A 209 -2.55 17.06 -17.13
CA GLY A 209 -1.47 17.75 -17.84
C GLY A 209 -0.05 17.53 -17.29
N VAL A 210 0.09 16.86 -16.13
CA VAL A 210 1.39 16.50 -15.54
C VAL A 210 1.82 15.12 -16.04
N SER A 211 3.04 15.03 -16.57
CA SER A 211 3.65 13.77 -17.03
C SER A 211 4.61 13.20 -15.98
N LEU A 212 4.31 12.03 -15.44
CA LEU A 212 5.15 11.31 -14.49
C LEU A 212 5.70 10.01 -15.10
N THR A 213 6.90 9.59 -14.69
CA THR A 213 7.51 8.34 -15.17
C THR A 213 8.29 7.60 -14.10
N GLY A 214 8.43 6.28 -14.25
CA GLY A 214 9.22 5.44 -13.36
C GLY A 214 8.61 5.36 -11.97
N PHE A 215 9.45 5.57 -10.95
CA PHE A 215 9.05 5.45 -9.54
C PHE A 215 7.88 6.35 -9.16
N LEU A 216 7.90 7.63 -9.57
CA LEU A 216 6.83 8.58 -9.25
C LEU A 216 5.49 8.19 -9.89
N ALA A 217 5.51 7.68 -11.12
CA ALA A 217 4.31 7.19 -11.79
C ALA A 217 3.75 5.93 -11.09
N MET A 218 4.62 5.02 -10.65
CA MET A 218 4.21 3.83 -9.89
C MET A 218 3.61 4.21 -8.54
N ALA A 219 4.27 5.10 -7.78
CA ALA A 219 3.75 5.59 -6.51
C ALA A 219 2.36 6.22 -6.66
N MET A 220 2.17 7.01 -7.72
CA MET A 220 0.87 7.60 -8.04
C MET A 220 -0.18 6.54 -8.39
N LYS A 221 0.17 5.51 -9.16
CA LYS A 221 -0.73 4.37 -9.46
C LYS A 221 -1.19 3.67 -8.16
N HIS A 222 -0.28 3.38 -7.25
CA HIS A 222 -0.63 2.81 -5.94
C HIS A 222 -1.54 3.74 -5.13
N LEU A 223 -1.27 5.05 -5.12
CA LEU A 223 -2.09 6.03 -4.42
C LEU A 223 -3.52 6.06 -4.96
N VAL A 224 -3.69 6.09 -6.28
CA VAL A 224 -5.03 6.08 -6.91
C VAL A 224 -5.75 4.77 -6.63
N ASN A 225 -5.07 3.62 -6.68
CA ASN A 225 -5.66 2.34 -6.30
C ASN A 225 -6.13 2.32 -4.84
N MET A 226 -5.32 2.85 -3.92
CA MET A 226 -5.71 2.97 -2.50
C MET A 226 -6.90 3.92 -2.33
N HIS A 227 -6.94 5.05 -3.03
CA HIS A 227 -8.07 5.98 -2.99
C HIS A 227 -9.36 5.31 -3.50
N TYR A 228 -9.28 4.57 -4.61
CA TYR A 228 -10.40 3.80 -5.15
C TYR A 228 -10.89 2.73 -4.15
N LEU A 229 -9.98 1.94 -3.59
CA LEU A 229 -10.32 0.90 -2.61
C LEU A 229 -10.90 1.48 -1.33
N PHE A 230 -10.42 2.65 -0.90
CA PHE A 230 -11.00 3.37 0.21
C PHE A 230 -12.46 3.75 -0.07
N GLY A 231 -12.74 4.28 -1.27
CA GLY A 231 -14.10 4.67 -1.67
C GLY A 231 -15.07 3.49 -1.76
N VAL A 232 -14.62 2.33 -2.26
CA VAL A 232 -15.50 1.18 -2.50
C VAL A 232 -15.64 0.26 -1.28
N ALA A 233 -14.55 0.02 -0.56
CA ALA A 233 -14.45 -1.02 0.47
C ALA A 233 -13.82 -0.53 1.79
N GLY A 234 -13.59 0.77 1.93
CA GLY A 234 -13.12 1.40 3.17
C GLY A 234 -11.66 1.10 3.52
N PHE A 235 -11.29 1.45 4.75
CA PHE A 235 -9.91 1.42 5.24
C PHE A 235 -9.27 0.02 5.19
N ASN A 236 -10.06 -1.02 5.43
CA ASN A 236 -9.58 -2.39 5.45
C ASN A 236 -9.08 -2.88 4.08
N ALA A 237 -9.74 -2.46 3.01
CA ALA A 237 -9.28 -2.79 1.65
C ALA A 237 -7.94 -2.09 1.34
N VAL A 238 -7.75 -0.86 1.82
CA VAL A 238 -6.48 -0.12 1.69
C VAL A 238 -5.36 -0.84 2.43
N LEU A 239 -5.58 -1.22 3.70
CA LEU A 239 -4.59 -1.96 4.47
C LEU A 239 -4.24 -3.30 3.82
N SER A 240 -5.26 -4.02 3.33
CA SER A 240 -5.05 -5.31 2.64
C SER A 240 -4.24 -5.13 1.36
N TYR A 241 -4.53 -4.08 0.60
CA TYR A 241 -3.77 -3.72 -0.60
C TYR A 241 -2.32 -3.37 -0.26
N ILE A 242 -2.08 -2.52 0.74
CA ILE A 242 -0.74 -2.16 1.19
C ILE A 242 0.04 -3.42 1.61
N TYR A 243 -0.60 -4.27 2.40
CA TYR A 243 0.02 -5.51 2.89
C TYR A 243 0.41 -6.43 1.72
N HIS A 244 -0.52 -6.68 0.80
CA HIS A 244 -0.25 -7.54 -0.34
C HIS A 244 0.83 -6.97 -1.28
N GLU A 245 0.74 -5.69 -1.62
CA GLU A 245 1.55 -5.07 -2.66
C GLU A 245 2.97 -4.72 -2.21
N PHE A 246 3.15 -4.40 -0.92
CA PHE A 246 4.45 -3.98 -0.38
C PHE A 246 5.10 -5.02 0.54
N PHE A 247 4.31 -5.82 1.27
CA PHE A 247 4.85 -6.71 2.32
C PHE A 247 4.77 -8.20 1.97
N GLU A 248 3.85 -8.65 1.10
CA GLU A 248 3.74 -10.08 0.74
C GLU A 248 4.17 -10.41 -0.70
N ILE A 249 4.42 -9.40 -1.53
CA ILE A 249 4.65 -9.61 -2.96
C ILE A 249 5.91 -10.46 -3.20
N LYS A 250 5.73 -11.58 -3.90
CA LYS A 250 6.78 -12.57 -4.14
C LYS A 250 7.71 -12.15 -5.29
N ASN A 251 8.84 -12.84 -5.40
CA ASN A 251 9.79 -12.71 -6.52
C ASN A 251 10.37 -11.30 -6.70
N ASN A 252 10.51 -10.53 -5.60
CA ASN A 252 11.04 -9.17 -5.60
C ASN A 252 10.24 -8.21 -6.51
N ARG A 253 8.94 -8.46 -6.71
CA ARG A 253 8.08 -7.64 -7.58
C ARG A 253 7.54 -6.39 -6.88
N SER A 254 8.02 -5.97 -5.71
CA SER A 254 7.64 -4.63 -5.23
C SER A 254 8.48 -3.56 -5.94
N ILE A 255 8.01 -2.32 -5.90
CA ILE A 255 8.77 -1.14 -6.35
C ILE A 255 10.12 -1.00 -5.63
N LEU A 256 10.23 -1.52 -4.39
CA LEU A 256 11.44 -1.58 -3.57
C LEU A 256 12.07 -2.98 -3.58
N GLY A 257 11.75 -3.83 -4.56
CA GLY A 257 12.27 -5.18 -4.66
C GLY A 257 11.74 -6.13 -3.59
N GLY A 258 12.61 -6.94 -2.98
CA GLY A 258 12.25 -7.87 -1.91
C GLY A 258 12.52 -7.36 -0.50
N HIS A 259 13.02 -6.13 -0.35
CA HIS A 259 13.52 -5.64 0.95
C HIS A 259 12.43 -5.57 2.02
N ILE A 260 11.23 -5.14 1.65
CA ILE A 260 10.09 -5.02 2.58
C ILE A 260 9.32 -6.34 2.73
N ALA A 261 9.37 -7.19 1.70
CA ALA A 261 8.68 -8.49 1.69
C ALA A 261 9.51 -9.63 2.30
N ALA A 262 10.70 -9.35 2.83
CA ALA A 262 11.55 -10.34 3.45
C ALA A 262 10.94 -10.84 4.77
N HIS A 263 10.76 -12.16 4.90
CA HIS A 263 10.22 -12.78 6.10
C HIS A 263 11.35 -13.32 6.96
N ILE A 264 11.41 -12.90 8.22
CA ILE A 264 12.34 -13.42 9.22
C ILE A 264 11.56 -14.37 10.15
N PRO A 265 12.09 -15.56 10.47
CA PRO A 265 11.47 -16.42 11.47
C PRO A 265 11.35 -15.70 12.82
N ILE A 266 10.12 -15.53 13.29
CA ILE A 266 9.80 -14.72 14.49
C ILE A 266 10.42 -15.31 15.76
N PHE A 267 10.75 -16.61 15.80
CA PHE A 267 11.37 -17.24 16.97
C PHE A 267 12.72 -16.61 17.34
N TRP A 268 13.46 -16.04 16.38
CA TRP A 268 14.72 -15.33 16.65
C TRP A 268 14.51 -14.10 17.55
N LEU A 269 13.32 -13.51 17.54
CA LEU A 269 12.99 -12.36 18.37
C LEU A 269 12.67 -12.74 19.82
N VAL A 270 12.50 -14.02 20.16
CA VAL A 270 12.13 -14.45 21.52
C VAL A 270 13.22 -14.11 22.54
N LEU A 271 14.48 -14.35 22.19
CA LEU A 271 15.61 -14.01 23.07
C LEU A 271 15.70 -12.50 23.31
N LEU A 272 15.55 -11.71 22.24
CA LEU A 272 15.52 -10.25 22.34
C LEU A 272 14.32 -9.79 23.19
N ARG A 273 13.16 -10.44 23.04
CA ARG A 273 11.92 -10.12 23.77
C ARG A 273 12.11 -10.32 25.27
N ILE A 274 12.63 -11.48 25.67
CA ILE A 274 12.89 -11.82 27.06
C ILE A 274 13.97 -10.90 27.62
N TYR A 275 15.03 -10.63 26.86
CA TYR A 275 16.13 -9.76 27.30
C TYR A 275 15.66 -8.32 27.56
N VAL A 276 14.98 -7.68 26.60
CA VAL A 276 14.43 -6.33 26.77
C VAL A 276 13.42 -6.29 27.93
N GLY A 277 12.56 -7.31 28.03
CA GLY A 277 11.61 -7.42 29.14
C GLY A 277 12.31 -7.53 30.50
N ALA A 278 13.37 -8.33 30.59
CA ALA A 278 14.15 -8.49 31.82
C ALA A 278 14.79 -7.17 32.25
N LEU A 279 15.35 -6.39 31.32
CA LEU A 279 15.97 -5.11 31.65
C LEU A 279 14.97 -4.09 32.17
N TRP A 280 13.80 -3.96 31.53
CA TRP A 280 12.73 -3.09 32.03
C TRP A 280 12.24 -3.52 33.42
N LEU A 281 12.11 -4.83 33.62
CA LEU A 281 11.72 -5.38 34.91
C LEU A 281 12.76 -5.09 36.00
N ILE A 282 14.04 -5.28 35.68
CA ILE A 282 15.16 -4.99 36.59
C ILE A 282 15.16 -3.50 36.96
N GLU A 283 15.03 -2.59 35.99
CA GLU A 283 14.98 -1.15 36.27
C GLU A 283 13.79 -0.75 37.14
N GLY A 284 12.60 -1.28 36.84
CA GLY A 284 11.41 -1.07 37.65
C GLY A 284 11.60 -1.55 39.09
N ILE A 285 12.16 -2.76 39.29
CA ILE A 285 12.45 -3.32 40.62
C ILE A 285 13.50 -2.46 41.36
N ASN A 286 14.56 -2.03 40.69
CA ASN A 286 15.59 -1.17 41.27
C ASN A 286 14.98 0.15 41.79
N LYS A 287 14.08 0.78 41.03
CA LYS A 287 13.38 2.00 41.47
C LYS A 287 12.45 1.75 42.64
N ILE A 288 11.76 0.61 42.69
CA ILE A 288 10.97 0.21 43.86
C ILE A 288 11.88 0.10 45.09
N GLN A 289 13.03 -0.56 44.97
CA GLN A 289 13.99 -0.71 46.08
C GLN A 289 14.61 0.62 46.52
N GLN A 290 14.83 1.55 45.61
CA GLN A 290 15.27 2.92 45.91
C GLN A 290 14.19 3.76 46.60
N GLY A 291 12.94 3.29 46.61
CA GLY A 291 11.83 3.94 47.28
C GLY A 291 11.06 4.93 46.40
N TRP A 292 11.05 4.76 45.07
CA TRP A 292 10.29 5.64 44.16
C TRP A 292 8.77 5.59 44.37
N LEU A 293 8.25 4.56 45.05
CA LEU A 293 6.84 4.43 45.41
C LEU A 293 6.52 5.01 46.81
N ASP A 294 7.50 5.58 47.49
CA ASP A 294 7.32 6.28 48.75
C ASP A 294 6.91 7.75 48.46
N PRO A 295 5.71 8.21 48.89
CA PRO A 295 5.27 9.60 48.68
C PRO A 295 6.20 10.64 49.31
N THR A 296 7.03 10.24 50.27
CA THR A 296 7.99 11.14 50.94
C THR A 296 9.29 11.32 50.16
N LYS A 297 9.54 10.53 49.11
CA LYS A 297 10.75 10.57 48.29
C LYS A 297 10.40 10.88 46.84
N ILE A 298 10.69 12.10 46.39
CA ILE A 298 10.49 12.52 44.99
C ILE A 298 11.82 12.51 44.27
N PHE A 299 11.94 11.63 43.26
CA PHE A 299 13.16 11.48 42.45
C PHE A 299 13.09 12.18 41.10
N ILE A 300 11.90 12.57 40.64
CA ILE A 300 11.75 13.37 39.43
C ILE A 300 12.30 14.77 39.69
N ILE A 301 13.38 15.11 38.98
CA ILE A 301 14.06 16.39 39.06
C ILE A 301 13.24 17.42 38.27
N THR A 302 12.91 18.57 38.88
CA THR A 302 12.27 19.69 38.16
C THR A 302 13.28 20.40 37.27
N THR A 303 12.84 21.04 36.19
CA THR A 303 13.79 21.55 35.18
C THR A 303 14.63 22.73 35.66
N SER A 304 14.24 23.36 36.77
CA SER A 304 15.01 24.32 37.56
C SER A 304 16.24 23.73 38.27
N ASP A 305 16.28 22.42 38.53
CA ASP A 305 17.38 21.76 39.24
C ASP A 305 18.44 21.15 38.28
N VAL A 306 18.11 21.00 36.99
CA VAL A 306 18.99 20.43 35.96
C VAL A 306 20.18 21.35 35.63
N SER A 307 19.99 22.67 35.80
CA SER A 307 21.06 23.67 35.69
C SER A 307 22.08 23.61 36.84
N GLY A 308 21.69 23.08 38.01
CA GLY A 308 22.58 22.89 39.17
C GLY A 308 23.31 21.56 39.20
N ALA A 309 22.71 20.50 38.63
CA ALA A 309 23.30 19.14 38.61
C ALA A 309 24.48 19.00 37.64
N THR A 310 24.50 19.76 36.55
CA THR A 310 25.62 19.80 35.59
C THR A 310 26.89 20.46 36.17
N ALA A 311 26.75 21.32 37.18
CA ALA A 311 27.88 21.95 37.86
C ALA A 311 28.58 21.04 38.90
N LYS A 312 27.85 20.10 39.53
CA LYS A 312 28.40 19.19 40.55
C LYS A 312 29.01 17.89 40.00
N ALA A 313 28.73 17.54 38.75
CA ALA A 313 29.31 16.35 38.10
C ALA A 313 30.80 16.52 37.72
N GLY A 314 31.35 17.74 37.80
CA GLY A 314 32.73 18.05 37.43
C GLY A 314 33.80 17.66 38.45
N GLU A 315 33.44 17.44 39.73
CA GLU A 315 34.43 17.38 40.82
C GLU A 315 34.66 15.97 41.40
N ALA A 316 33.98 14.92 40.91
CA ALA A 316 34.08 13.57 41.49
C ALA A 316 34.15 12.43 40.47
N ALA A 317 34.90 12.58 39.37
CA ALA A 317 35.06 11.52 38.37
C ALA A 317 36.44 10.84 38.44
N THR A 318 36.54 9.76 39.22
CA THR A 318 37.57 8.72 39.03
C THR A 318 37.06 7.67 38.05
N ALA A 319 37.71 7.58 36.88
CA ALA A 319 37.91 6.44 35.96
C ALA A 319 36.84 5.30 35.84
N ALA A 320 35.55 5.57 36.00
CA ALA A 320 34.47 4.73 35.47
C ALA A 320 33.68 5.56 34.46
N GLN A 321 33.45 5.01 33.26
CA GLN A 321 32.78 5.68 32.12
C GLN A 321 31.60 6.55 32.57
N THR A 322 31.81 7.87 32.64
CA THR A 322 30.74 8.83 32.84
C THR A 322 29.96 8.92 31.54
N LEU A 323 28.92 8.09 31.44
CA LEU A 323 27.98 8.10 30.32
C LEU A 323 27.32 9.48 30.27
N GLN A 324 27.71 10.28 29.28
CA GLN A 324 27.13 11.60 29.06
C GLN A 324 25.70 11.45 28.51
N PRO A 325 24.73 12.24 29.03
CA PRO A 325 23.38 12.27 28.49
C PRO A 325 23.37 12.58 27.00
N LEU A 326 22.39 12.02 26.28
CA LEU A 326 22.25 12.23 24.83
C LEU A 326 21.92 13.69 24.50
N LEU A 327 21.08 14.33 25.32
CA LEU A 327 20.79 15.75 25.27
C LEU A 327 21.50 16.46 26.42
N LYS A 328 22.08 17.63 26.14
CA LYS A 328 22.74 18.45 27.18
C LYS A 328 21.73 19.01 28.19
N GLU A 329 20.52 19.30 27.72
CA GLU A 329 19.42 19.79 28.53
C GLU A 329 18.07 19.40 27.89
N PRO A 330 16.98 19.34 28.68
CA PRO A 330 15.65 19.06 28.13
C PRO A 330 15.19 20.16 27.16
N PRO A 331 14.50 19.83 26.05
CA PRO A 331 13.92 20.82 25.14
C PRO A 331 12.90 21.73 25.82
N ALA A 332 12.77 22.99 25.37
CA ALA A 332 11.90 23.98 26.02
C ALA A 332 10.43 23.54 26.16
N PHE A 333 9.86 22.89 25.15
CA PHE A 333 8.49 22.36 25.23
C PHE A 333 8.35 21.26 26.29
N TYR A 334 9.39 20.43 26.47
CA TYR A 334 9.41 19.37 27.46
C TYR A 334 9.59 19.94 28.85
N LYS A 335 10.43 20.99 29.02
CA LYS A 335 10.53 21.75 30.27
C LYS A 335 9.17 22.32 30.69
N TRP A 336 8.47 22.99 29.78
CA TRP A 336 7.12 23.49 30.01
C TRP A 336 6.15 22.37 30.42
N PHE A 337 6.18 21.22 29.75
CA PHE A 337 5.34 20.07 30.09
C PHE A 337 5.64 19.54 31.50
N MET A 338 6.94 19.41 31.83
CA MET A 338 7.37 18.96 33.14
C MET A 338 6.90 19.92 34.23
N ASP A 339 7.09 21.22 34.05
CA ASP A 339 6.75 22.22 35.07
C ASP A 339 5.22 22.40 35.20
N THR A 340 4.48 22.27 34.11
CA THR A 340 3.01 22.49 34.09
C THR A 340 2.22 21.27 34.56
N PHE A 341 2.62 20.06 34.16
CA PHE A 341 1.82 18.84 34.40
C PHE A 341 2.49 17.86 35.36
N VAL A 342 3.82 17.70 35.26
CA VAL A 342 4.52 16.65 36.02
C VAL A 342 4.87 17.14 37.43
N ALA A 343 5.42 18.34 37.57
CA ALA A 343 5.85 18.89 38.85
C ALA A 343 4.72 19.02 39.88
N PRO A 344 3.49 19.47 39.54
CA PRO A 344 2.37 19.51 40.48
C PRO A 344 1.92 18.13 40.96
N HIS A 345 2.26 17.08 40.22
CA HIS A 345 1.83 15.70 40.47
C HIS A 345 3.03 14.72 40.46
N ALA A 346 4.19 15.15 40.95
CA ALA A 346 5.46 14.44 40.77
C ALA A 346 5.42 12.98 41.28
N PHE A 347 4.76 12.73 42.42
CA PHE A 347 4.58 11.37 42.94
C PHE A 347 3.78 10.48 41.99
N LEU A 348 2.68 10.99 41.41
CA LEU A 348 1.85 10.24 40.48
C LEU A 348 2.66 9.84 39.24
N PHE A 349 3.40 10.78 38.66
CA PHE A 349 4.20 10.53 37.47
C PHE A 349 5.37 9.56 37.73
N GLN A 350 6.07 9.67 38.85
CA GLN A 350 7.14 8.72 39.16
C GLN A 350 6.58 7.30 39.40
N ALA A 351 5.44 7.20 40.10
CA ALA A 351 4.77 5.93 40.31
C ALA A 351 4.30 5.31 38.98
N MET A 352 3.73 6.12 38.07
CA MET A 352 3.34 5.66 36.74
C MET A 352 4.54 5.13 35.93
N VAL A 353 5.70 5.80 35.98
CA VAL A 353 6.92 5.34 35.30
C VAL A 353 7.34 3.98 35.85
N VAL A 354 7.45 3.83 37.16
CA VAL A 354 7.85 2.55 37.79
C VAL A 354 6.89 1.42 37.45
N LEU A 355 5.58 1.67 37.56
CA LEU A 355 4.56 0.68 37.21
C LEU A 355 4.60 0.32 35.73
N ALA A 356 4.83 1.29 34.85
CA ALA A 356 4.96 1.04 33.41
C ALA A 356 6.18 0.18 33.09
N GLU A 357 7.34 0.44 33.72
CA GLU A 357 8.56 -0.35 33.52
C GLU A 357 8.37 -1.82 33.94
N VAL A 358 7.79 -2.05 35.11
CA VAL A 358 7.47 -3.40 35.59
C VAL A 358 6.44 -4.08 34.67
N ALA A 359 5.36 -3.37 34.29
CA ALA A 359 4.32 -3.92 33.44
C ALA A 359 4.84 -4.27 32.03
N ILE A 360 5.63 -3.39 31.41
CA ILE A 360 6.27 -3.64 30.12
C ILE A 360 7.23 -4.82 30.24
N GLY A 361 8.04 -4.88 31.30
CA GLY A 361 8.98 -5.96 31.53
C GLY A 361 8.30 -7.33 31.59
N LEU A 362 7.27 -7.45 32.44
CA LEU A 362 6.48 -8.68 32.58
C LEU A 362 5.73 -9.05 31.29
N ALA A 363 5.12 -8.06 30.62
CA ALA A 363 4.40 -8.26 29.37
C ALA A 363 5.31 -8.79 28.25
N LEU A 364 6.52 -8.23 28.10
CA LEU A 364 7.50 -8.69 27.12
C LEU A 364 8.03 -10.09 27.46
N ILE A 365 8.36 -10.38 28.72
CA ILE A 365 8.83 -11.72 29.12
C ILE A 365 7.77 -12.77 28.80
N ALA A 366 6.53 -12.54 29.23
CA ALA A 366 5.40 -13.44 28.97
C ALA A 366 5.00 -13.50 27.48
N GLY A 367 5.39 -12.50 26.70
CA GLY A 367 4.96 -12.32 25.31
C GLY A 367 3.47 -12.02 25.21
N LEU A 368 2.92 -11.23 26.15
CA LEU A 368 1.53 -10.78 26.19
C LEU A 368 1.45 -9.31 25.79
N PHE A 369 0.61 -9.00 24.80
CA PHE A 369 0.48 -7.68 24.20
C PHE A 369 1.82 -7.09 23.78
N THR A 370 2.67 -7.90 23.17
CA THR A 370 4.08 -7.57 22.89
C THR A 370 4.19 -6.28 22.07
N VAL A 371 3.33 -6.07 21.08
CA VAL A 371 3.33 -4.84 20.27
C VAL A 371 3.04 -3.60 21.13
N LEU A 372 2.09 -3.68 22.06
CA LEU A 372 1.75 -2.57 22.95
C LEU A 372 2.86 -2.33 23.98
N ALA A 373 3.41 -3.40 24.56
CA ALA A 373 4.52 -3.30 25.50
C ALA A 373 5.78 -2.73 24.83
N SER A 374 6.07 -3.11 23.59
CA SER A 374 7.15 -2.53 22.79
C SER A 374 6.90 -1.05 22.45
N ALA A 375 5.67 -0.67 22.10
CA ALA A 375 5.31 0.74 21.91
C ALA A 375 5.50 1.55 23.20
N GLY A 376 5.10 0.99 24.36
CA GLY A 376 5.36 1.57 25.68
C GLY A 376 6.85 1.70 25.99
N SER A 377 7.65 0.70 25.64
CA SER A 377 9.12 0.75 25.76
C SER A 377 9.73 1.89 24.94
N ILE A 378 9.27 2.11 23.71
CA ILE A 378 9.72 3.23 22.87
C ILE A 378 9.32 4.56 23.51
N PHE A 379 8.08 4.66 23.98
CA PHE A 379 7.59 5.87 24.64
C PHE A 379 8.40 6.23 25.89
N LEU A 380 8.68 5.27 26.78
CA LEU A 380 9.50 5.50 27.97
C LEU A 380 10.94 5.88 27.60
N ALA A 381 11.54 5.19 26.63
CA ALA A 381 12.88 5.51 26.13
C ALA A 381 12.96 6.95 25.58
N LEU A 382 11.98 7.35 24.77
CA LEU A 382 11.88 8.74 24.27
C LEU A 382 11.68 9.74 25.41
N ASN A 383 10.88 9.40 26.42
CA ASN A 383 10.68 10.25 27.58
C ASN A 383 11.99 10.48 28.35
N PHE A 384 12.81 9.44 28.57
CA PHE A 384 14.12 9.59 29.22
C PHE A 384 15.15 10.35 28.39
N ILE A 385 15.09 10.24 27.04
CA ILE A 385 15.90 11.08 26.15
C ILE A 385 15.49 12.54 26.32
N LEU A 386 14.18 12.83 26.26
CA LEU A 386 13.66 14.20 26.34
C LEU A 386 13.92 14.84 27.71
N SER A 387 13.94 14.05 28.79
CA SER A 387 14.31 14.52 30.13
C SER A 387 15.82 14.73 30.32
N ALA A 388 16.65 14.48 29.29
CA ALA A 388 18.10 14.53 29.37
C ALA A 388 18.71 13.62 30.46
N MET A 389 18.01 12.53 30.81
CA MET A 389 18.46 11.55 31.82
C MET A 389 19.02 10.27 31.21
N ALA A 390 18.84 10.05 29.90
CA ALA A 390 19.34 8.87 29.20
C ALA A 390 20.64 9.13 28.44
N ASP A 391 21.55 8.18 28.50
CA ASP A 391 22.74 8.13 27.67
C ASP A 391 22.49 7.43 26.32
N LYS A 392 23.52 7.32 25.47
CA LYS A 392 23.43 6.69 24.13
C LYS A 392 22.95 5.23 24.17
N SER A 393 23.13 4.52 25.29
CA SER A 393 22.67 3.15 25.47
C SER A 393 21.16 3.02 25.27
N ILE A 394 20.35 4.03 25.59
CA ILE A 394 18.89 3.92 25.45
C ILE A 394 18.43 3.73 23.99
N LEU A 395 19.25 4.13 23.00
CA LEU A 395 18.89 4.02 21.59
C LEU A 395 18.70 2.57 21.15
N TRP A 396 19.47 1.63 21.71
CA TRP A 396 19.32 0.22 21.33
C TRP A 396 17.98 -0.35 21.83
N TYR A 397 17.43 0.13 22.96
CA TYR A 397 16.10 -0.26 23.43
C TYR A 397 15.01 0.14 22.43
N ILE A 398 15.13 1.32 21.81
CA ILE A 398 14.18 1.79 20.80
C ILE A 398 14.20 0.85 19.58
N PHE A 399 15.39 0.56 19.04
CA PHE A 399 15.50 -0.33 17.88
C PHE A 399 15.08 -1.77 18.19
N ALA A 400 15.41 -2.27 19.39
CA ALA A 400 14.96 -3.58 19.84
C ALA A 400 13.44 -3.64 19.96
N ALA A 401 12.82 -2.63 20.58
CA ALA A 401 11.37 -2.54 20.69
C ALA A 401 10.69 -2.47 19.32
N ILE A 402 11.23 -1.70 18.35
CA ILE A 402 10.73 -1.68 16.97
C ILE A 402 10.77 -3.09 16.36
N ALA A 403 11.87 -3.83 16.53
CA ALA A 403 11.96 -5.20 16.03
C ALA A 403 10.92 -6.13 16.68
N LEU A 404 10.68 -6.00 17.99
CA LEU A 404 9.71 -6.80 18.74
C LEU A 404 8.25 -6.55 18.31
N MET A 405 7.94 -5.35 17.79
CA MET A 405 6.64 -5.05 17.19
C MET A 405 6.33 -5.91 15.95
N GLY A 406 7.34 -6.58 15.36
CA GLY A 406 7.20 -7.55 14.27
C GLY A 406 6.47 -8.86 14.64
N GLY A 407 5.79 -8.90 15.80
CA GLY A 407 4.97 -10.03 16.23
C GLY A 407 5.72 -11.03 17.12
N ALA A 408 6.78 -10.61 17.82
CA ALA A 408 7.62 -11.47 18.66
C ALA A 408 6.84 -12.24 19.74
N GLY A 409 5.69 -11.75 20.19
CA GLY A 409 4.83 -12.46 21.14
C GLY A 409 4.18 -13.73 20.58
N ARG A 410 4.04 -13.85 19.25
CA ARG A 410 3.42 -15.02 18.61
C ARG A 410 4.31 -16.26 18.66
N ALA A 411 5.62 -16.08 18.87
CA ALA A 411 6.55 -17.19 19.07
C ALA A 411 6.79 -17.38 20.57
N PHE A 412 6.44 -18.56 21.11
CA PHE A 412 6.65 -18.90 22.52
C PHE A 412 6.18 -17.79 23.51
N GLY A 413 5.02 -17.20 23.25
CA GLY A 413 4.43 -16.13 24.06
C GLY A 413 2.91 -16.21 24.07
N LEU A 414 2.30 -15.51 25.04
CA LEU A 414 0.84 -15.55 25.23
C LEU A 414 0.04 -14.93 24.06
N ASP A 415 0.65 -14.03 23.29
CA ASP A 415 0.03 -13.44 22.09
C ASP A 415 -0.37 -14.48 21.05
N TYR A 416 0.29 -15.65 21.03
CA TYR A 416 -0.10 -16.77 20.17
C TYR A 416 -1.56 -17.20 20.41
N TYR A 417 -2.03 -17.15 21.66
CA TYR A 417 -3.39 -17.54 22.03
C TYR A 417 -4.32 -16.33 22.15
N VAL A 418 -3.84 -15.25 22.77
CA VAL A 418 -4.66 -14.08 23.11
C VAL A 418 -5.04 -13.26 21.88
N ILE A 419 -4.11 -13.02 20.95
CA ILE A 419 -4.39 -12.17 19.78
C ILE A 419 -5.44 -12.79 18.86
N PRO A 420 -5.37 -14.08 18.48
CA PRO A 420 -6.44 -14.71 17.69
C PRO A 420 -7.80 -14.70 18.41
N TRP A 421 -7.81 -14.90 19.72
CA TRP A 421 -9.04 -14.85 20.52
C TRP A 421 -9.68 -13.44 20.48
N ILE A 422 -8.89 -12.39 20.72
CA ILE A 422 -9.36 -11.00 20.62
C ILE A 422 -9.87 -10.69 19.21
N LYS A 423 -9.15 -11.12 18.16
CA LYS A 423 -9.59 -10.92 16.77
C LYS A 423 -10.95 -11.56 16.50
N ASN A 424 -11.13 -12.80 16.96
CA ASN A 424 -12.38 -13.54 16.78
C ASN A 424 -13.54 -12.91 17.57
N TRP A 425 -13.27 -12.36 18.75
CA TRP A 425 -14.24 -11.60 19.51
C TRP A 425 -14.59 -10.26 18.83
N TRP A 426 -13.58 -9.49 18.40
CA TRP A 426 -13.75 -8.18 17.75
C TRP A 426 -14.62 -8.26 16.49
N LYS A 427 -14.39 -9.27 15.64
CA LYS A 427 -15.20 -9.56 14.44
C LYS A 427 -16.71 -9.74 14.72
N LYS A 428 -17.09 -10.11 15.94
CA LYS A 428 -18.48 -10.30 16.35
C LYS A 428 -19.15 -9.00 16.83
N THR A 429 -18.38 -7.95 17.09
CA THR A 429 -18.93 -6.66 17.56
C THR A 429 -19.73 -5.96 16.47
N SER A 430 -20.78 -5.24 16.88
CA SER A 430 -21.61 -4.47 15.95
C SER A 430 -20.81 -3.33 15.30
N PHE A 431 -19.86 -2.75 16.03
CA PHE A 431 -18.97 -1.71 15.53
C PHE A 431 -18.09 -2.21 14.39
N ALA A 432 -17.36 -3.33 14.57
CA ALA A 432 -16.49 -3.88 13.53
C ALA A 432 -17.26 -4.27 12.26
N ARG A 433 -18.47 -4.80 12.40
CA ARG A 433 -19.32 -5.16 11.25
C ARG A 433 -19.82 -3.94 10.48
N LYS A 434 -20.13 -2.83 11.18
CA LYS A 434 -20.58 -1.58 10.54
C LYS A 434 -19.45 -0.83 9.87
N THR A 435 -18.26 -0.82 10.48
CA THR A 435 -17.09 -0.07 9.99
C THR A 435 -16.21 -0.88 9.06
N TYR A 436 -16.47 -2.19 8.93
CA TYR A 436 -15.62 -3.15 8.22
C TYR A 436 -14.18 -3.17 8.74
N LEU A 437 -13.92 -2.71 9.97
CA LEU A 437 -12.60 -2.72 10.61
C LEU A 437 -12.29 -4.08 11.21
N TYR A 438 -11.88 -5.01 10.36
CA TYR A 438 -11.35 -6.31 10.76
C TYR A 438 -9.84 -6.23 10.94
N ILE A 439 -9.36 -6.57 12.14
CA ILE A 439 -7.92 -6.62 12.45
C ILE A 439 -7.32 -7.82 11.70
N SER A 440 -6.47 -7.56 10.70
CA SER A 440 -5.76 -8.57 9.91
C SER A 440 -4.68 -9.29 10.71
#